data_AF-A0A2H0YL94-F1
#
_entry.id   AF-A0A2H0YL94-F1
#
_cell.length_a   1.000
_cell.length_b   1.000
_cell.length_c   1.000
_cell.angle_alpha   90.00
_cell.angle_beta   90.00
_cell.angle_gamma   90.00
#
_symmetry.space_group_name_H-M   'P 1'
#
loop_
_entity.id
_entity.type
_entity.pdbx_description
1 polymer ?
#
loop_
_entity_poly.entity_id
_entity_poly.type
_entity_poly.pdbx_seq_one_letter_code
_entity_poly.pdbx_strand_id
1 'polypeptide(L)'
;MKTIGVTHHEFDFDGGSCLRILERRDLIQECIFGEEELKEKLEEGGINKLIFVDASPKESLSDMDLVIYDHHQSKDIDDRNKTAFDILIDKIGIEEFDSEKIKTWRELVWLGDHKSEADKMDIAQALKKVHLLLESDTEVYTRWFTPLFDSFFANKPSLERAIKVFQEEISKFLSNNPDSPAKVHLQRWSERLRDKEKISRSTIRNVAHFLAYMEENVAKEWIRLLLEGYDKEQIEFQEGKADFHKAEVNFYGNTLIISAVTKNPRFKQVATHMIYSKDQDVNPLIRGKIKDRNSPWLVVVINPRNKNFQIFINGNKSLIHRIITEPVKAIRAEILSKRNRPVPDFNILSEGGTIEGTKPLYFHKLETGYPSILWGSLKHPEAPATVFGDTSAEIHSNLIELVKLALDENEWADGCPLTSCKDCPIYPWQLKKCYERRKK
;
A
#
# COMPACT_ATOMS: atom_id res chain seq x y z
N MET A 1 23.05 28.09 12.51
CA MET A 1 22.98 27.28 11.29
C MET A 1 22.52 25.90 11.69
N LYS A 2 21.58 25.30 10.95
CA LYS A 2 20.91 24.04 11.30
C LYS A 2 21.36 22.89 10.38
N THR A 3 21.56 21.72 10.98
CA THR A 3 21.66 20.43 10.31
C THR A 3 20.30 19.73 10.41
N ILE A 4 19.75 19.32 9.27
CA ILE A 4 18.43 18.70 9.20
C ILE A 4 18.56 17.26 8.69
N GLY A 5 17.85 16.34 9.35
CA GLY A 5 17.64 14.98 8.87
C GLY A 5 16.42 14.91 7.96
N VAL A 6 16.56 14.30 6.80
CA VAL A 6 15.49 14.20 5.79
C VAL A 6 15.27 12.73 5.46
N THR A 7 14.03 12.27 5.51
CA THR A 7 13.61 10.96 5.00
C THR A 7 12.54 11.11 3.92
N HIS A 8 12.13 10.01 3.30
CA HIS A 8 11.06 10.02 2.33
C HIS A 8 9.73 10.47 2.95
N HIS A 9 8.75 10.80 2.09
CA HIS A 9 7.51 11.43 2.52
C HIS A 9 6.69 10.60 3.50
N GLU A 10 6.65 9.28 3.30
CA GLU A 10 5.94 8.40 4.24
C GLU A 10 6.90 7.96 5.34
N PHE A 11 6.56 8.13 6.60
CA PHE A 11 7.42 7.62 7.64
C PHE A 11 7.42 6.08 7.67
N ASP A 12 8.61 5.50 7.77
CA ASP A 12 8.81 4.07 7.83
C ASP A 12 9.82 3.68 8.93
N PHE A 13 10.10 2.38 9.07
CA PHE A 13 10.95 1.90 10.16
C PHE A 13 12.44 2.13 9.90
N ASP A 14 12.89 2.15 8.64
CA ASP A 14 14.30 2.30 8.27
C ASP A 14 14.74 3.76 8.41
N GLY A 15 14.08 4.68 7.69
CA GLY A 15 14.31 6.11 7.78
C GLY A 15 14.08 6.63 9.21
N GLY A 16 13.05 6.15 9.88
CA GLY A 16 12.76 6.48 11.28
C GLY A 16 13.88 6.13 12.26
N SER A 17 14.43 4.92 12.13
CA SER A 17 15.53 4.46 12.98
C SER A 17 16.79 5.29 12.76
N CYS A 18 17.05 5.68 11.51
CA CYS A 18 18.15 6.57 11.16
C CYS A 18 18.01 7.95 11.80
N LEU A 19 16.85 8.60 11.59
CA LEU A 19 16.56 9.92 12.15
C LEU A 19 16.72 9.91 13.68
N ARG A 20 16.21 8.89 14.37
CA ARG A 20 16.26 8.85 15.83
C ARG A 20 17.67 8.73 16.38
N ILE A 21 18.55 7.97 15.73
CA ILE A 21 19.96 7.89 16.13
C ILE A 21 20.66 9.23 15.92
N LEU A 22 20.41 9.88 14.79
CA LEU A 22 20.99 11.20 14.51
C LEU A 22 20.53 12.23 15.54
N GLU A 23 19.24 12.24 15.92
CA GLU A 23 18.72 13.13 16.97
C GLU A 23 19.36 12.83 18.32
N ARG A 24 19.46 11.57 18.74
CA ARG A 24 20.02 11.18 20.05
C ARG A 24 21.50 11.52 20.20
N ARG A 25 22.21 11.72 19.09
CA ARG A 25 23.62 12.12 19.05
C ARG A 25 23.81 13.61 18.77
N ASP A 26 22.73 14.38 18.77
CA ASP A 26 22.74 15.81 18.43
C ASP A 26 23.36 16.11 17.05
N LEU A 27 23.29 15.14 16.12
CA LEU A 27 23.82 15.27 14.75
C LEU A 27 22.84 15.98 13.81
N ILE A 28 21.56 16.00 14.17
CA ILE A 28 20.50 16.79 13.51
C ILE A 28 19.71 17.53 14.57
N GLN A 29 19.12 18.67 14.22
CA GLN A 29 18.27 19.47 15.11
C GLN A 29 16.78 19.43 14.71
N GLU A 30 16.47 18.93 13.52
CA GLU A 30 15.11 18.88 12.98
C GLU A 30 15.00 17.68 12.03
N CYS A 31 13.83 17.05 12.00
CA CYS A 31 13.48 15.97 11.08
C CYS A 31 12.44 16.50 10.08
N ILE A 32 12.62 16.17 8.80
CA ILE A 32 11.70 16.51 7.71
C ILE A 32 11.25 15.23 7.00
N PHE A 33 9.95 15.14 6.70
CA PHE A 33 9.32 13.98 6.04
C PHE A 33 8.88 14.35 4.63
N GLY A 34 9.75 14.08 3.65
CA GLY A 34 9.48 14.32 2.24
C GLY A 34 9.95 15.68 1.70
N GLU A 35 9.76 15.85 0.40
CA GLU A 35 10.36 16.96 -0.35
C GLU A 35 9.60 18.27 -0.25
N GLU A 36 8.28 18.23 -0.05
CA GLU A 36 7.46 19.45 0.01
C GLU A 36 7.82 20.26 1.26
N GLU A 37 7.84 19.61 2.43
CA GLU A 37 8.29 20.23 3.68
C GLU A 37 9.76 20.67 3.60
N LEU A 38 10.62 19.90 2.92
CA LEU A 38 12.00 20.32 2.69
C LEU A 38 12.09 21.62 1.87
N LYS A 39 11.30 21.75 0.79
CA LYS A 39 11.30 22.95 -0.06
C LYS A 39 10.88 24.18 0.73
N GLU A 40 9.81 24.08 1.51
CA GLU A 40 9.35 25.17 2.38
C GLU A 40 10.44 25.60 3.37
N LYS A 41 11.12 24.62 3.99
CA LYS A 41 12.20 24.88 4.96
C LYS A 41 13.46 25.47 4.35
N LEU A 42 13.78 25.09 3.11
CA LEU A 42 14.92 25.68 2.39
C LEU A 42 14.67 27.16 2.07
N GLU A 43 13.43 27.57 1.80
CA GLU A 43 13.05 28.97 1.57
C GLU A 43 13.17 29.83 2.83
N GLU A 44 12.96 29.27 4.02
CA GLU A 44 13.15 29.97 5.31
C GLU A 44 14.64 30.31 5.59
N GLY A 45 15.56 29.57 4.97
CA GLY A 45 17.01 29.73 5.12
C GLY A 45 17.57 29.24 6.47
N GLY A 46 18.89 29.42 6.67
CA GLY A 46 19.57 29.06 7.94
C GLY A 46 19.98 27.59 8.08
N ILE A 47 19.81 26.79 7.03
CA ILE A 47 20.27 25.40 6.91
C ILE A 47 21.67 25.40 6.26
N ASN A 48 22.62 24.70 6.86
CA ASN A 48 23.97 24.54 6.29
C ASN A 48 24.32 23.11 5.93
N LYS A 49 23.59 22.12 6.46
CA LYS A 49 23.83 20.71 6.21
C LYS A 49 22.52 19.92 6.14
N LEU A 50 22.43 19.02 5.18
CA LEU A 50 21.34 18.06 5.03
C LEU A 50 21.88 16.64 5.14
N ILE A 51 21.21 15.83 5.96
CA ILE A 51 21.49 14.40 6.08
C ILE A 51 20.26 13.66 5.58
N PHE A 52 20.35 13.10 4.39
CA PHE A 52 19.30 12.24 3.84
C PHE A 52 19.50 10.82 4.34
N VAL A 53 18.42 10.23 4.86
CA VAL A 53 18.36 8.85 5.33
C VAL A 53 17.18 8.17 4.64
N ASP A 54 17.44 7.03 4.01
CA ASP A 54 16.45 6.32 3.21
C ASP A 54 15.71 7.21 2.18
N ALA A 55 16.47 8.16 1.63
CA ALA A 55 16.03 9.14 0.65
C ALA A 55 17.24 9.72 -0.06
N SER A 56 17.00 10.32 -1.22
CA SER A 56 18.00 11.05 -1.98
C SER A 56 17.34 12.30 -2.61
N PRO A 57 18.04 13.43 -2.72
CA PRO A 57 17.48 14.62 -3.34
C PRO A 57 17.23 14.42 -4.84
N LYS A 58 16.06 14.84 -5.33
CA LYS A 58 15.76 14.81 -6.77
C LYS A 58 16.45 15.93 -7.57
N GLU A 59 16.77 17.04 -6.91
CA GLU A 59 17.39 18.22 -7.50
C GLU A 59 18.77 18.45 -6.87
N SER A 60 19.72 18.98 -7.64
CA SER A 60 21.06 19.26 -7.14
C SER A 60 21.02 20.44 -6.18
N LEU A 61 21.50 20.25 -4.94
CA LEU A 61 21.63 21.28 -3.92
C LEU A 61 23.10 21.68 -3.81
N SER A 62 23.51 22.78 -4.45
CA SER A 62 24.93 23.18 -4.60
C SER A 62 25.52 23.91 -3.39
N ASP A 63 24.68 24.51 -2.55
CA ASP A 63 25.11 25.50 -1.55
C ASP A 63 25.11 24.93 -0.11
N MET A 64 25.04 23.62 0.04
CA MET A 64 24.91 22.94 1.35
C MET A 64 25.78 21.69 1.44
N ASP A 65 26.23 21.38 2.65
CA ASP A 65 26.88 20.09 2.94
C ASP A 65 25.83 18.97 2.88
N LEU A 66 26.04 18.00 1.98
CA LEU A 66 25.11 16.91 1.76
C LEU A 66 25.71 15.57 2.20
N VAL A 67 24.98 14.84 3.04
CA VAL A 67 25.30 13.46 3.42
C VAL A 67 24.10 12.57 3.08
N ILE A 68 24.34 11.44 2.42
CA ILE A 68 23.29 10.50 2.01
C ILE A 68 23.60 9.11 2.58
N TYR A 69 22.60 8.54 3.24
CA TYR A 69 22.54 7.14 3.69
C TYR A 69 21.33 6.49 3.02
N ASP A 70 21.51 5.97 1.81
CA ASP A 70 20.44 5.38 0.98
C ASP A 70 20.99 4.20 0.18
N HIS A 71 20.20 3.13 0.10
CA HIS A 71 20.55 1.90 -0.62
C HIS A 71 19.90 1.81 -2.01
N HIS A 72 18.83 2.58 -2.27
CA HIS A 72 18.04 2.51 -3.50
C HIS A 72 18.82 2.85 -4.78
N GLN A 73 19.82 3.72 -4.66
CA GLN A 73 20.63 4.20 -5.79
C GLN A 73 22.10 3.76 -5.72
N SER A 74 22.47 2.89 -4.78
CA SER A 74 23.88 2.48 -4.65
C SER A 74 24.35 1.72 -5.89
N LYS A 75 25.58 2.01 -6.34
CA LYS A 75 26.27 1.26 -7.39
C LYS A 75 26.97 0.01 -6.84
N ASP A 76 27.15 -0.05 -5.53
CA ASP A 76 27.71 -1.20 -4.82
C ASP A 76 26.61 -2.24 -4.57
N ILE A 77 26.90 -3.50 -4.88
CA ILE A 77 25.96 -4.61 -4.69
C ILE A 77 25.79 -4.91 -3.20
N ASP A 78 26.83 -4.71 -2.38
CA ASP A 78 26.77 -5.00 -0.95
C ASP A 78 25.88 -3.99 -0.23
N ASP A 79 25.91 -2.71 -0.62
CA ASP A 79 25.04 -1.67 -0.09
C ASP A 79 23.57 -1.84 -0.51
N ARG A 80 23.29 -2.41 -1.69
CA ARG A 80 21.90 -2.68 -2.13
C ARG A 80 21.18 -3.72 -1.28
N ASN A 81 21.92 -4.57 -0.57
CA ASN A 81 21.37 -5.60 0.32
C ASN A 81 21.30 -5.15 1.78
N LYS A 82 21.69 -3.90 2.06
CA LYS A 82 21.61 -3.26 3.38
C LYS A 82 20.42 -2.30 3.41
N THR A 83 19.92 -2.03 4.62
CA THR A 83 18.98 -0.92 4.82
C THR A 83 19.74 0.40 5.01
N ALA A 84 19.07 1.55 4.92
CA ALA A 84 19.69 2.84 5.24
C ALA A 84 20.25 2.87 6.67
N PHE A 85 19.55 2.24 7.62
CA PHE A 85 20.00 2.08 9.00
C PHE A 85 21.32 1.33 9.10
N ASP A 86 21.48 0.22 8.38
CA ASP A 86 22.75 -0.52 8.33
C ASP A 86 23.89 0.36 7.83
N ILE A 87 23.68 1.09 6.74
CA ILE A 87 24.68 1.98 6.14
C ILE A 87 25.05 3.11 7.10
N LEU A 88 24.07 3.70 7.77
CA LEU A 88 24.29 4.76 8.75
C LEU A 88 25.12 4.25 9.92
N ILE A 89 24.70 3.15 10.54
CA ILE A 89 25.37 2.55 11.70
C ILE A 89 26.81 2.17 11.39
N ASP A 90 27.07 1.55 10.24
CA ASP A 90 28.42 1.15 9.83
C ASP A 90 29.34 2.38 9.64
N LYS A 91 28.79 3.54 9.25
CA LYS A 91 29.54 4.78 9.03
C LYS A 91 29.76 5.60 10.29
N ILE A 92 28.76 5.71 11.16
CA ILE A 92 28.85 6.57 12.37
C ILE A 92 29.28 5.81 13.64
N GLY A 93 29.36 4.47 13.60
CA GLY A 93 29.67 3.62 14.76
C GLY A 93 28.52 3.55 15.78
N ILE A 94 28.54 2.59 16.72
CA ILE A 94 27.45 2.29 17.69
C ILE A 94 27.95 1.86 19.07
N GLU A 95 29.15 2.27 19.46
CA GLU A 95 29.82 1.75 20.67
C GLU A 95 29.02 1.99 21.96
N GLU A 96 28.17 3.00 22.01
CA GLU A 96 27.34 3.32 23.17
C GLU A 96 26.05 2.49 23.30
N PHE A 97 25.67 1.77 22.25
CA PHE A 97 24.48 0.94 22.26
C PHE A 97 24.80 -0.52 22.62
N ASP A 98 23.89 -1.17 23.31
CA ASP A 98 23.98 -2.61 23.59
C ASP A 98 24.00 -3.39 22.26
N SER A 99 25.05 -4.18 22.05
CA SER A 99 25.28 -4.88 20.78
C SER A 99 24.19 -5.89 20.43
N GLU A 100 23.60 -6.55 21.43
CA GLU A 100 22.51 -7.51 21.21
C GLU A 100 21.21 -6.78 20.86
N LYS A 101 20.96 -5.62 21.48
CA LYS A 101 19.83 -4.76 21.11
C LYS A 101 19.98 -4.22 19.70
N ILE A 102 21.16 -3.73 19.32
CA ILE A 102 21.38 -3.25 17.95
C ILE A 102 21.18 -4.38 16.95
N LYS A 103 21.74 -5.57 17.20
CA LYS A 103 21.52 -6.73 16.34
C LYS A 103 20.04 -7.04 16.17
N THR A 104 19.29 -7.07 17.28
CA THR A 104 17.84 -7.28 17.26
C THR A 104 17.12 -6.18 16.47
N TRP A 105 17.52 -4.92 16.64
CA TRP A 105 16.91 -3.79 15.93
C TRP A 105 17.20 -3.81 14.43
N ARG A 106 18.42 -4.13 14.02
CA ARG A 106 18.81 -4.31 12.60
C ARG A 106 17.95 -5.39 11.93
N GLU A 107 17.76 -6.53 12.60
CA GLU A 107 16.88 -7.59 12.10
C GLU A 107 15.44 -7.10 11.89
N LEU A 108 14.93 -6.23 12.78
CA LEU A 108 13.58 -5.69 12.66
C LEU A 108 13.45 -4.66 11.54
N VAL A 109 14.43 -3.77 11.39
CA VAL A 109 14.47 -2.80 10.29
C VAL A 109 14.52 -3.53 8.95
N TRP A 110 15.40 -4.52 8.82
CA TRP A 110 15.49 -5.37 7.62
C TRP A 110 14.17 -6.10 7.32
N LEU A 111 13.52 -6.64 8.34
CA LEU A 111 12.21 -7.29 8.17
C LEU A 111 11.12 -6.31 7.73
N GLY A 112 11.16 -5.07 8.23
CA GLY A 112 10.26 -3.99 7.83
C GLY A 112 10.40 -3.59 6.37
N ASP A 113 11.64 -3.55 5.88
CA ASP A 113 11.99 -3.07 4.54
C ASP A 113 11.90 -4.17 3.45
N HIS A 114 12.32 -5.40 3.74
CA HIS A 114 12.56 -6.42 2.69
C HIS A 114 11.44 -7.49 2.51
N LYS A 115 10.35 -7.51 3.29
CA LYS A 115 9.37 -8.63 3.23
C LYS A 115 8.18 -8.45 2.26
N SER A 116 8.00 -9.48 1.41
CA SER A 116 6.80 -9.71 0.61
C SER A 116 5.63 -10.25 1.45
N GLU A 117 4.78 -9.36 1.97
CA GLU A 117 3.35 -9.48 2.36
C GLU A 117 2.74 -10.71 3.08
N ALA A 118 3.45 -11.78 3.45
CA ALA A 118 2.79 -12.99 3.95
C ALA A 118 3.46 -13.63 5.18
N ASP A 119 3.57 -12.92 6.31
CA ASP A 119 3.23 -13.52 7.62
C ASP A 119 3.27 -12.51 8.78
N LYS A 120 2.07 -12.26 9.35
CA LYS A 120 1.76 -12.02 10.77
C LYS A 120 2.48 -10.85 11.49
N MET A 121 1.84 -9.66 11.42
CA MET A 121 2.03 -8.46 12.29
C MET A 121 3.47 -8.14 12.68
N ASP A 122 4.18 -7.70 11.64
CA ASP A 122 5.38 -6.88 11.75
C ASP A 122 5.05 -5.51 12.38
N ILE A 123 6.03 -4.88 13.02
CA ILE A 123 5.87 -3.52 13.59
C ILE A 123 5.41 -2.54 12.51
N ALA A 124 5.86 -2.73 11.28
CA ALA A 124 5.40 -1.98 10.12
C ALA A 124 3.87 -2.02 9.92
N GLN A 125 3.20 -3.12 10.28
CA GLN A 125 1.72 -3.17 10.24
C GLN A 125 1.08 -2.42 11.41
N ALA A 126 1.70 -2.46 12.60
CA ALA A 126 1.25 -1.65 13.73
C ALA A 126 1.41 -0.16 13.41
N LEU A 127 2.53 0.20 12.79
CA LEU A 127 2.82 1.53 12.29
C LEU A 127 1.77 1.98 11.26
N LYS A 128 1.50 1.17 10.23
CA LYS A 128 0.44 1.46 9.22
C LYS A 128 -0.93 1.76 9.83
N LYS A 129 -1.30 1.09 10.93
CA LYS A 129 -2.58 1.35 11.63
C LYS A 129 -2.58 2.70 12.35
N VAL A 130 -1.43 3.10 12.87
CA VAL A 130 -1.27 4.38 13.56
C VAL A 130 -1.23 5.54 12.58
N HIS A 131 -0.63 5.37 11.39
CA HIS A 131 -0.75 6.35 10.30
C HIS A 131 -2.19 6.60 9.86
N LEU A 132 -3.08 5.61 10.00
CA LEU A 132 -4.50 5.83 9.71
C LEU A 132 -5.18 6.70 10.76
N LEU A 133 -4.61 6.82 11.95
CA LEU A 133 -5.19 7.56 13.06
C LEU A 133 -4.62 8.98 13.18
N LEU A 134 -3.31 9.12 13.04
CA LEU A 134 -2.58 10.37 13.26
C LEU A 134 -2.49 11.20 11.97
N GLU A 135 -2.44 12.52 12.10
CA GLU A 135 -2.67 13.44 10.97
C GLU A 135 -1.40 13.71 10.15
N SER A 136 -0.22 13.37 10.67
CA SER A 136 1.07 13.58 9.99
C SER A 136 2.12 12.54 10.36
N ASP A 137 3.11 12.34 9.49
CA ASP A 137 4.27 11.48 9.73
C ASP A 137 5.12 11.97 10.92
N THR A 138 5.24 13.29 11.11
CA THR A 138 5.84 13.88 12.31
C THR A 138 5.13 13.46 13.58
N GLU A 139 3.80 13.42 13.57
CA GLU A 139 3.02 12.98 14.73
C GLU A 139 3.23 11.48 15.00
N VAL A 140 3.26 10.65 13.96
CA VAL A 140 3.54 9.21 14.08
C VAL A 140 4.95 8.97 14.62
N TYR A 141 5.94 9.68 14.09
CA TYR A 141 7.32 9.63 14.54
C TYR A 141 7.43 9.98 16.02
N THR A 142 6.92 11.16 16.41
CA THR A 142 7.08 11.71 17.77
C THR A 142 6.25 10.98 18.82
N ARG A 143 4.99 10.64 18.53
CA ARG A 143 4.07 10.05 19.53
C ARG A 143 4.15 8.53 19.62
N TRP A 144 4.60 7.86 18.56
CA TRP A 144 4.55 6.40 18.50
C TRP A 144 5.92 5.76 18.33
N PHE A 145 6.72 6.21 17.35
CA PHE A 145 8.00 5.58 17.05
C PHE A 145 9.12 5.96 18.04
N THR A 146 9.30 7.25 18.32
CA THR A 146 10.34 7.73 19.23
C THR A 146 10.26 7.09 20.63
N PRO A 147 9.08 7.01 21.28
CA PRO A 147 8.97 6.35 22.58
C PRO A 147 9.28 4.85 22.52
N LEU A 148 8.95 4.19 21.40
CA LEU A 148 9.29 2.79 21.14
C LEU A 148 10.80 2.59 21.04
N PHE A 149 11.46 3.36 20.18
CA PHE A 149 12.90 3.29 19.97
C PHE A 149 13.65 3.56 21.27
N ASP A 150 13.31 4.67 21.95
CA ASP A 150 14.01 5.08 23.16
C ASP A 150 13.86 4.07 24.29
N SER A 151 12.64 3.56 24.49
CA SER A 151 12.37 2.53 25.49
C SER A 151 13.15 1.25 25.20
N PHE A 152 13.20 0.82 23.94
CA PHE A 152 13.90 -0.39 23.53
C PHE A 152 15.38 -0.31 23.92
N PHE A 153 16.06 0.80 23.63
CA PHE A 153 17.48 0.95 23.96
C PHE A 153 17.74 1.26 25.45
N ALA A 154 16.88 2.01 26.12
CA ALA A 154 17.08 2.42 27.52
C ALA A 154 16.79 1.31 28.55
N ASN A 155 15.80 0.44 28.30
CA ASN A 155 15.22 -0.38 29.37
C ASN A 155 15.53 -1.87 29.24
N LYS A 156 15.37 -2.61 30.34
CA LYS A 156 15.33 -4.08 30.32
C LYS A 156 13.90 -4.57 30.05
N PRO A 157 13.71 -5.67 29.32
CA PRO A 157 12.38 -6.15 28.98
C PRO A 157 11.68 -6.76 30.20
N SER A 158 10.39 -6.45 30.36
CA SER A 158 9.47 -7.09 31.30
C SER A 158 8.20 -7.52 30.59
N LEU A 159 8.21 -8.76 30.10
CA LEU A 159 7.10 -9.32 29.31
C LEU A 159 5.83 -9.46 30.15
N GLU A 160 5.94 -9.80 31.44
CA GLU A 160 4.79 -10.00 32.31
C GLU A 160 4.02 -8.70 32.55
N ARG A 161 4.75 -7.61 32.80
CA ARG A 161 4.15 -6.27 32.88
C ARG A 161 3.49 -5.88 31.56
N ALA A 162 4.18 -6.07 30.44
CA ALA A 162 3.64 -5.74 29.12
C ALA A 162 2.34 -6.48 28.80
N ILE A 163 2.29 -7.78 29.07
CA ILE A 163 1.08 -8.60 28.92
C ILE A 163 -0.05 -8.05 29.77
N LYS A 164 0.22 -7.76 31.05
CA LYS A 164 -0.78 -7.24 31.99
C LYS A 164 -1.35 -5.91 31.50
N VAL A 165 -0.49 -4.94 31.17
CA VAL A 165 -0.91 -3.62 30.67
C VAL A 165 -1.71 -3.76 29.38
N PHE A 166 -1.28 -4.63 28.46
CA PHE A 166 -1.99 -4.83 27.20
C PHE A 166 -3.39 -5.43 27.41
N GLN A 167 -3.54 -6.40 28.32
CA GLN A 167 -4.84 -6.96 28.66
C GLN A 167 -5.77 -5.95 29.34
N GLU A 168 -5.23 -5.12 30.22
CA GLU A 168 -5.97 -4.05 30.91
C GLU A 168 -6.47 -3.01 29.91
N GLU A 169 -5.61 -2.54 29.00
CA GLU A 169 -6.01 -1.54 27.99
C GLU A 169 -6.98 -2.11 26.94
N ILE A 170 -6.84 -3.38 26.54
CA ILE A 170 -7.87 -4.04 25.70
C ILE A 170 -9.22 -4.07 26.44
N SER A 171 -9.22 -4.45 27.71
CA SER A 171 -10.46 -4.56 28.50
C SER A 171 -11.13 -3.20 28.67
N LYS A 172 -10.34 -2.17 28.96
CA LYS A 172 -10.78 -0.78 29.07
C LYS A 172 -11.31 -0.26 27.73
N PHE A 173 -10.61 -0.51 26.63
CA PHE A 173 -11.05 -0.12 25.29
C PHE A 173 -12.42 -0.73 24.93
N LEU A 174 -12.60 -2.03 25.17
CA LEU A 174 -13.87 -2.72 24.90
C LEU A 174 -15.01 -2.27 25.82
N SER A 175 -14.69 -1.91 27.07
CA SER A 175 -15.68 -1.32 27.99
C SER A 175 -16.14 0.05 27.52
N ASN A 176 -15.23 0.86 26.97
CA ASN A 176 -15.53 2.19 26.45
C ASN A 176 -16.19 2.15 25.06
N ASN A 177 -15.99 1.06 24.31
CA ASN A 177 -16.49 0.88 22.94
C ASN A 177 -17.25 -0.46 22.81
N PRO A 178 -18.42 -0.63 23.45
CA PRO A 178 -19.12 -1.92 23.53
C PRO A 178 -19.54 -2.48 22.17
N ASP A 179 -19.75 -1.61 21.18
CA ASP A 179 -20.20 -1.90 19.81
C ASP A 179 -19.07 -1.90 18.77
N SER A 180 -17.81 -1.84 19.22
CA SER A 180 -16.63 -1.88 18.35
C SER A 180 -16.67 -3.10 17.42
N PRO A 181 -16.51 -2.93 16.09
CA PRO A 181 -16.41 -4.06 15.17
C PRO A 181 -15.13 -4.89 15.39
N ALA A 182 -14.12 -4.35 16.09
CA ALA A 182 -12.91 -5.05 16.47
C ALA A 182 -13.09 -6.01 17.66
N LYS A 183 -14.23 -5.98 18.37
CA LYS A 183 -14.47 -6.72 19.63
C LYS A 183 -14.04 -8.18 19.61
N VAL A 184 -14.49 -8.95 18.63
CA VAL A 184 -14.16 -10.40 18.53
C VAL A 184 -12.66 -10.62 18.34
N HIS A 185 -12.00 -9.75 17.58
CA HIS A 185 -10.56 -9.84 17.33
C HIS A 185 -9.75 -9.46 18.58
N LEU A 186 -10.15 -8.39 19.28
CA LEU A 186 -9.50 -7.93 20.51
C LEU A 186 -9.70 -8.91 21.67
N GLN A 187 -10.88 -9.54 21.78
CA GLN A 187 -11.10 -10.62 22.74
C GLN A 187 -10.16 -11.82 22.48
N ARG A 188 -10.01 -12.23 21.22
CA ARG A 188 -9.04 -13.28 20.84
C ARG A 188 -7.60 -12.87 21.15
N TRP A 189 -7.24 -11.59 21.03
CA TRP A 189 -5.92 -11.11 21.44
C TRP A 189 -5.74 -11.24 22.95
N SER A 190 -6.72 -10.78 23.74
CA SER A 190 -6.71 -10.89 25.21
C SER A 190 -6.59 -12.34 25.68
N GLU A 191 -7.29 -13.28 25.05
CA GLU A 191 -7.19 -14.73 25.31
C GLU A 191 -5.78 -15.27 25.02
N ARG A 192 -5.19 -14.88 23.89
CA ARG A 192 -3.83 -15.31 23.50
C ARG A 192 -2.77 -14.74 24.45
N LEU A 193 -2.96 -13.53 24.96
CA LEU A 193 -2.07 -12.90 25.93
C LEU A 193 -1.99 -13.66 27.26
N ARG A 194 -2.95 -14.54 27.58
CA ARG A 194 -2.92 -15.35 28.81
C ARG A 194 -1.90 -16.49 28.77
N ASP A 195 -1.34 -16.80 27.59
CA ASP A 195 -0.52 -17.98 27.36
C ASP A 195 0.72 -17.61 26.53
N LYS A 196 1.90 -17.65 27.17
CA LYS A 196 3.18 -17.25 26.56
C LYS A 196 3.48 -18.04 25.27
N GLU A 197 3.08 -19.31 25.17
CA GLU A 197 3.25 -20.10 23.96
C GLU A 197 2.30 -19.67 22.84
N LYS A 198 1.08 -19.23 23.19
CA LYS A 198 0.15 -18.68 22.20
C LYS A 198 0.60 -17.32 21.70
N ILE A 199 1.21 -16.50 22.56
CA ILE A 199 1.81 -15.22 22.15
C ILE A 199 2.86 -15.49 21.08
N SER A 200 3.79 -16.42 21.30
CA SER A 200 4.90 -16.68 20.36
C SER A 200 4.46 -17.17 18.98
N ARG A 201 3.26 -17.75 18.88
CA ARG A 201 2.63 -18.22 17.63
C ARG A 201 1.61 -17.24 17.04
N SER A 202 1.43 -16.07 17.65
CA SER A 202 0.39 -15.12 17.29
C SER A 202 0.95 -13.87 16.61
N THR A 203 0.04 -13.12 15.99
CA THR A 203 0.28 -11.80 15.41
C THR A 203 0.61 -10.74 16.47
N ILE A 204 0.34 -10.97 17.76
CA ILE A 204 0.62 -9.98 18.81
C ILE A 204 1.99 -10.17 19.46
N ARG A 205 2.78 -11.18 19.03
CA ARG A 205 4.12 -11.47 19.56
C ARG A 205 5.03 -10.25 19.56
N ASN A 206 5.17 -9.61 18.40
CA ASN A 206 6.09 -8.51 18.20
C ASN A 206 5.63 -7.30 19.02
N VAL A 207 4.33 -7.00 19.00
CA VAL A 207 3.74 -5.96 19.86
C VAL A 207 4.08 -6.20 21.34
N ALA A 208 3.81 -7.40 21.86
CA ALA A 208 4.11 -7.74 23.25
C ALA A 208 5.62 -7.67 23.57
N HIS A 209 6.47 -8.03 22.61
CA HIS A 209 7.92 -7.90 22.74
C HIS A 209 8.36 -6.45 22.93
N PHE A 210 7.88 -5.51 22.13
CA PHE A 210 8.25 -4.09 22.27
C PHE A 210 7.70 -3.46 23.54
N LEU A 211 6.45 -3.76 23.86
CA LEU A 211 5.84 -3.31 25.11
C LEU A 211 6.63 -3.78 26.34
N ALA A 212 7.37 -4.90 26.25
CA ALA A 212 8.22 -5.37 27.33
C ALA A 212 9.28 -4.33 27.72
N TYR A 213 9.81 -3.57 26.76
CA TYR A 213 10.83 -2.55 26.99
C TYR A 213 10.26 -1.18 27.38
N MET A 214 8.98 -0.90 27.12
CA MET A 214 8.39 0.41 27.40
C MET A 214 8.10 0.65 28.87
N GLU A 215 8.27 1.87 29.37
CA GLU A 215 7.67 2.26 30.64
C GLU A 215 6.15 2.10 30.61
N GLU A 216 5.51 1.90 31.76
CA GLU A 216 4.08 1.56 31.81
C GLU A 216 3.20 2.64 31.16
N ASN A 217 3.47 3.92 31.44
CA ASN A 217 2.68 5.02 30.87
C ASN A 217 2.87 5.12 29.35
N VAL A 218 4.09 4.91 28.86
CA VAL A 218 4.40 4.88 27.42
C VAL A 218 3.70 3.71 26.74
N ALA A 219 3.77 2.52 27.35
CA ALA A 219 3.09 1.33 26.87
C ALA A 219 1.57 1.55 26.76
N LYS A 220 0.94 2.17 27.77
CA LYS A 220 -0.50 2.48 27.76
C LYS A 220 -0.89 3.36 26.58
N GLU A 221 -0.20 4.48 26.39
CA GLU A 221 -0.49 5.40 25.27
C GLU A 221 -0.25 4.72 23.92
N TRP A 222 0.84 3.97 23.79
CA TRP A 222 1.17 3.24 22.57
C TRP A 222 0.12 2.18 22.23
N ILE A 223 -0.35 1.41 23.22
CA ILE A 223 -1.43 0.44 23.06
C ILE A 223 -2.73 1.15 22.67
N ARG A 224 -3.06 2.28 23.31
CA ARG A 224 -4.28 3.04 23.01
C ARG A 224 -4.33 3.45 21.53
N LEU A 225 -3.25 4.03 21.02
CA LEU A 225 -3.14 4.42 19.60
C LEU A 225 -3.27 3.21 18.66
N LEU A 226 -2.65 2.08 19.01
CA LEU A 226 -2.76 0.85 18.23
C LEU A 226 -4.21 0.31 18.20
N LEU A 227 -4.91 0.31 19.35
CA LEU A 227 -6.29 -0.17 19.45
C LEU A 227 -7.25 0.73 18.68
N GLU A 228 -7.11 2.05 18.82
CA GLU A 228 -7.90 3.04 18.07
C GLU A 228 -7.68 2.92 16.55
N GLY A 229 -6.42 2.81 16.11
CA GLY A 229 -6.10 2.60 14.70
C GLY A 229 -6.64 1.27 14.15
N TYR A 230 -6.57 0.21 14.95
CA TYR A 230 -7.14 -1.08 14.56
C TYR A 230 -8.67 -1.06 14.50
N ASP A 231 -9.34 -0.37 15.42
CA ASP A 231 -10.79 -0.23 15.41
C ASP A 231 -11.27 0.58 14.19
N LYS A 232 -10.60 1.69 13.88
CA LYS A 232 -10.84 2.46 12.66
C LYS A 232 -10.70 1.60 11.40
N GLU A 233 -9.65 0.78 11.32
CA GLU A 233 -9.47 -0.18 10.23
C GLU A 233 -10.64 -1.19 10.14
N GLN A 234 -11.16 -1.68 11.27
CA GLN A 234 -12.30 -2.58 11.27
C GLN A 234 -13.61 -1.88 10.88
N ILE A 235 -13.81 -0.62 11.28
CA ILE A 235 -14.95 0.22 10.85
C ILE A 235 -14.91 0.38 9.33
N GLU A 236 -13.78 0.82 8.77
CA GLU A 236 -13.60 0.95 7.32
C GLU A 236 -13.82 -0.37 6.59
N PHE A 237 -13.43 -1.50 7.19
CA PHE A 237 -13.68 -2.82 6.62
C PHE A 237 -15.18 -3.17 6.59
N GLN A 238 -15.95 -2.87 7.64
CA GLN A 238 -17.40 -3.09 7.65
C GLN A 238 -18.13 -2.16 6.66
N GLU A 239 -17.73 -0.89 6.59
CA GLU A 239 -18.25 0.04 5.58
C GLU A 239 -17.97 -0.48 4.16
N GLY A 240 -16.77 -1.02 3.93
CA GLY A 240 -16.39 -1.59 2.66
C GLY A 240 -17.20 -2.83 2.30
N LYS A 241 -17.66 -3.62 3.29
CA LYS A 241 -18.60 -4.73 3.04
C LYS A 241 -19.95 -4.22 2.54
N ALA A 242 -20.46 -3.14 3.14
CA ALA A 242 -21.70 -2.52 2.68
C ALA A 242 -21.57 -2.00 1.24
N ASP A 243 -20.41 -1.42 0.89
CA ASP A 243 -20.10 -1.01 -0.48
C ASP A 243 -20.00 -2.22 -1.42
N PHE A 244 -19.41 -3.33 -0.97
CA PHE A 244 -19.29 -4.56 -1.75
C PHE A 244 -20.65 -5.14 -2.11
N HIS A 245 -21.63 -5.09 -1.19
CA HIS A 245 -22.99 -5.56 -1.47
C HIS A 245 -23.72 -4.71 -2.53
N LYS A 246 -23.27 -3.47 -2.77
CA LYS A 246 -23.79 -2.59 -3.83
C LYS A 246 -22.96 -2.67 -5.12
N ALA A 247 -21.82 -3.36 -5.09
CA ALA A 247 -20.91 -3.45 -6.22
C ALA A 247 -21.50 -4.32 -7.34
N GLU A 248 -21.15 -3.99 -8.58
CA GLU A 248 -21.48 -4.84 -9.72
C GLU A 248 -20.54 -6.03 -9.77
N VAL A 249 -21.13 -7.23 -9.87
CA VAL A 249 -20.43 -8.50 -9.89
C VAL A 249 -20.77 -9.22 -11.19
N ASN A 250 -19.81 -9.26 -12.11
CA ASN A 250 -19.99 -9.82 -13.44
C ASN A 250 -18.89 -10.84 -13.77
N PHE A 251 -19.15 -11.71 -14.75
CA PHE A 251 -18.13 -12.56 -15.35
C PHE A 251 -17.98 -12.18 -16.82
N TYR A 252 -16.75 -11.87 -17.24
CA TYR A 252 -16.41 -11.67 -18.65
C TYR A 252 -15.45 -12.79 -19.06
N GLY A 253 -15.95 -13.67 -19.93
CA GLY A 253 -15.36 -15.00 -20.11
C GLY A 253 -15.22 -15.77 -18.78
N ASN A 254 -13.98 -16.13 -18.43
CA ASN A 254 -13.65 -16.87 -17.20
C ASN A 254 -13.12 -15.97 -16.07
N THR A 255 -13.18 -14.64 -16.22
CA THR A 255 -12.66 -13.69 -15.24
C THR A 255 -13.80 -13.05 -14.47
N LEU A 256 -13.76 -13.13 -13.13
CA LEU A 256 -14.68 -12.41 -12.26
C LEU A 256 -14.28 -10.93 -12.22
N ILE A 257 -15.24 -10.04 -12.47
CA ILE A 257 -15.06 -8.59 -12.33
C ILE A 257 -15.96 -8.11 -11.20
N ILE A 258 -15.35 -7.42 -10.25
CA ILE A 258 -16.06 -6.71 -9.19
C ILE A 258 -15.78 -5.23 -9.37
N SER A 259 -16.83 -4.42 -9.50
CA SER A 259 -16.65 -3.00 -9.74
C SER A 259 -17.53 -2.12 -8.87
N ALA A 260 -16.96 -1.02 -8.38
CA ALA A 260 -17.65 -0.12 -7.47
C ALA A 260 -17.18 1.34 -7.63
N VAL A 261 -18.12 2.26 -7.44
CA VAL A 261 -17.83 3.67 -7.16
C VAL A 261 -17.79 3.84 -5.64
N THR A 262 -16.58 3.90 -5.05
CA THR A 262 -16.41 3.98 -3.60
C THR A 262 -15.18 4.81 -3.22
N LYS A 263 -15.27 5.51 -2.09
CA LYS A 263 -14.15 6.21 -1.45
C LYS A 263 -13.38 5.32 -0.46
N ASN A 264 -13.81 4.08 -0.26
CA ASN A 264 -13.27 3.21 0.78
C ASN A 264 -11.90 2.63 0.36
N PRO A 265 -10.79 2.98 1.06
CA PRO A 265 -9.45 2.52 0.70
C PRO A 265 -9.24 1.02 0.90
N ARG A 266 -10.12 0.36 1.68
CA ARG A 266 -10.07 -1.08 1.99
C ARG A 266 -10.90 -1.93 1.05
N PHE A 267 -11.57 -1.35 0.05
CA PHE A 267 -12.47 -2.09 -0.83
C PHE A 267 -11.81 -3.30 -1.50
N LYS A 268 -10.56 -3.20 -1.95
CA LYS A 268 -9.81 -4.36 -2.51
C LYS A 268 -9.67 -5.50 -1.50
N GLN A 269 -9.33 -5.18 -0.25
CA GLN A 269 -9.17 -6.18 0.81
C GLN A 269 -10.52 -6.81 1.17
N VAL A 270 -11.56 -5.99 1.25
CA VAL A 270 -12.93 -6.47 1.45
C VAL A 270 -13.36 -7.38 0.31
N ALA A 271 -13.17 -6.97 -0.95
CA ALA A 271 -13.51 -7.78 -2.11
C ALA A 271 -12.78 -9.13 -2.07
N THR A 272 -11.48 -9.13 -1.74
CA THR A 272 -10.70 -10.36 -1.56
C THR A 272 -11.30 -11.26 -0.47
N HIS A 273 -11.66 -10.69 0.68
CA HIS A 273 -12.30 -11.43 1.76
C HIS A 273 -13.64 -12.01 1.33
N MET A 274 -14.48 -11.21 0.68
CA MET A 274 -15.81 -11.63 0.22
C MET A 274 -15.72 -12.70 -0.87
N ILE A 275 -14.78 -12.62 -1.81
CA ILE A 275 -14.59 -13.65 -2.85
C ILE A 275 -14.30 -15.03 -2.25
N TYR A 276 -13.49 -15.08 -1.19
CA TYR A 276 -13.07 -16.35 -0.56
C TYR A 276 -13.87 -16.71 0.70
N SER A 277 -14.83 -15.89 1.11
CA SER A 277 -15.63 -16.18 2.28
C SER A 277 -16.53 -17.38 2.04
N LYS A 278 -16.65 -18.24 3.06
CA LYS A 278 -17.59 -19.36 3.08
C LYS A 278 -18.96 -18.97 3.63
N ASP A 279 -19.10 -17.71 4.07
CA ASP A 279 -20.33 -17.18 4.67
C ASP A 279 -21.40 -16.94 3.61
N GLN A 280 -22.68 -17.16 3.94
CA GLN A 280 -23.81 -17.09 3.01
C GLN A 280 -23.99 -15.72 2.33
N ASP A 281 -23.28 -14.70 2.79
CA ASP A 281 -23.31 -13.33 2.31
C ASP A 281 -22.60 -13.10 0.96
N VAL A 282 -21.96 -14.14 0.40
CA VAL A 282 -21.25 -14.06 -0.88
C VAL A 282 -22.19 -14.36 -2.04
N ASN A 283 -22.14 -13.51 -3.08
CA ASN A 283 -22.91 -13.67 -4.31
C ASN A 283 -22.79 -15.11 -4.86
N PRO A 284 -23.91 -15.84 -5.05
CA PRO A 284 -23.89 -17.24 -5.53
C PRO A 284 -23.11 -17.46 -6.82
N LEU A 285 -23.06 -16.44 -7.70
CA LEU A 285 -22.29 -16.48 -8.95
C LEU A 285 -20.78 -16.64 -8.70
N ILE A 286 -20.25 -16.00 -7.66
CA ILE A 286 -18.83 -16.10 -7.28
C ILE A 286 -18.53 -17.53 -6.82
N ARG A 287 -19.34 -18.07 -5.91
CA ARG A 287 -19.18 -19.42 -5.35
C ARG A 287 -19.21 -20.52 -6.41
N GLY A 288 -20.02 -20.36 -7.45
CA GLY A 288 -20.14 -21.33 -8.53
C GLY A 288 -18.93 -21.39 -9.47
N LYS A 289 -18.19 -20.28 -9.61
CA LYS A 289 -17.13 -20.13 -10.64
C LYS A 289 -15.72 -19.94 -10.08
N ILE A 290 -15.55 -19.31 -8.91
CA ILE A 290 -14.26 -19.17 -8.23
C ILE A 290 -14.06 -20.37 -7.30
N LYS A 291 -13.17 -21.28 -7.70
CA LYS A 291 -12.96 -22.56 -7.01
C LYS A 291 -11.74 -22.54 -6.07
N ASP A 292 -10.78 -21.67 -6.33
CA ASP A 292 -9.54 -21.57 -5.58
C ASP A 292 -8.91 -20.17 -5.69
N ARG A 293 -7.77 -19.98 -5.03
CA ARG A 293 -7.00 -18.72 -5.05
C ARG A 293 -6.29 -18.43 -6.39
N ASN A 294 -6.26 -19.39 -7.30
CA ASN A 294 -5.64 -19.24 -8.62
C ASN A 294 -6.63 -18.77 -9.68
N SER A 295 -7.93 -18.83 -9.38
CA SER A 295 -9.00 -18.35 -10.25
C SER A 295 -8.87 -16.83 -10.47
N PRO A 296 -8.90 -16.35 -11.73
CA PRO A 296 -8.62 -14.95 -12.03
C PRO A 296 -9.80 -14.05 -11.67
N TRP A 297 -9.51 -12.94 -11.01
CA TRP A 297 -10.48 -11.90 -10.74
C TRP A 297 -9.87 -10.50 -10.80
N LEU A 298 -10.68 -9.52 -11.16
CA LEU A 298 -10.34 -8.11 -11.23
C LEU A 298 -11.27 -7.30 -10.31
N VAL A 299 -10.69 -6.31 -9.63
CA VAL A 299 -11.41 -5.30 -8.86
C VAL A 299 -11.19 -3.95 -9.52
N VAL A 300 -12.26 -3.29 -9.94
CA VAL A 300 -12.27 -1.95 -10.56
C VAL A 300 -12.91 -0.97 -9.57
N VAL A 301 -12.14 0.02 -9.11
CA VAL A 301 -12.61 1.01 -8.14
C VAL A 301 -12.50 2.40 -8.72
N ILE A 302 -13.58 3.17 -8.66
CA ILE A 302 -13.61 4.59 -9.02
C ILE A 302 -13.87 5.39 -7.74
N ASN A 303 -13.00 6.34 -7.44
CA ASN A 303 -13.20 7.22 -6.30
C ASN A 303 -14.19 8.34 -6.66
N PRO A 304 -15.31 8.50 -5.92
CA PRO A 304 -16.35 9.47 -6.25
C PRO A 304 -15.90 10.94 -6.10
N ARG A 305 -14.83 11.21 -5.34
CA ARG A 305 -14.37 12.57 -5.04
C ARG A 305 -13.44 13.13 -6.11
N ASN A 306 -12.36 12.41 -6.40
CA ASN A 306 -11.35 12.85 -7.37
C ASN A 306 -11.54 12.24 -8.77
N LYS A 307 -12.48 11.29 -8.92
CA LYS A 307 -12.78 10.60 -10.19
C LYS A 307 -11.58 9.82 -10.75
N ASN A 308 -10.64 9.46 -9.88
CA ASN A 308 -9.53 8.58 -10.19
C ASN A 308 -9.98 7.12 -10.09
N PHE A 309 -9.28 6.22 -10.79
CA PHE A 309 -9.62 4.81 -10.77
C PHE A 309 -8.40 3.91 -10.60
N GLN A 310 -8.65 2.72 -10.08
CA GLN A 310 -7.67 1.67 -9.90
C GLN A 310 -8.24 0.33 -10.32
N ILE A 311 -7.44 -0.48 -11.02
CA ILE A 311 -7.78 -1.84 -11.43
C ILE A 311 -6.73 -2.79 -10.88
N PHE A 312 -7.16 -3.72 -10.04
CA PHE A 312 -6.31 -4.74 -9.43
C PHE A 312 -6.68 -6.13 -9.93
N ILE A 313 -5.69 -6.95 -10.25
CA ILE A 313 -5.91 -8.36 -10.61
C ILE A 313 -5.34 -9.31 -9.57
N ASN A 314 -5.96 -10.47 -9.43
CA ASN A 314 -5.44 -11.62 -8.69
C ASN A 314 -5.73 -12.92 -9.44
N GLY A 315 -5.04 -14.00 -9.07
CA GLY A 315 -5.12 -15.32 -9.70
C GLY A 315 -3.73 -15.90 -9.97
N ASN A 316 -3.68 -16.92 -10.82
CA ASN A 316 -2.42 -17.54 -11.22
C ASN A 316 -1.48 -16.53 -11.92
N LYS A 317 -0.24 -16.39 -11.42
CA LYS A 317 0.74 -15.39 -11.89
C LYS A 317 0.95 -15.38 -13.41
N SER A 318 1.08 -16.54 -14.06
CA SER A 318 1.30 -16.57 -15.52
C SER A 318 0.06 -16.13 -16.31
N LEU A 319 -1.12 -16.40 -15.76
CA LEU A 319 -2.40 -16.07 -16.37
C LEU A 319 -2.76 -14.58 -16.19
N ILE A 320 -2.57 -14.03 -14.99
CA ILE A 320 -3.00 -12.66 -14.67
C ILE A 320 -2.28 -11.60 -15.52
N HIS A 321 -1.00 -11.82 -15.87
CA HIS A 321 -0.29 -10.91 -16.77
C HIS A 321 -0.96 -10.82 -18.13
N ARG A 322 -1.36 -11.96 -18.69
CA ARG A 322 -2.08 -12.00 -19.96
C ARG A 322 -3.44 -11.33 -19.86
N ILE A 323 -4.17 -11.57 -18.77
CA ILE A 323 -5.50 -11.00 -18.56
C ILE A 323 -5.43 -9.47 -18.43
N ILE A 324 -4.65 -8.92 -17.48
CA ILE A 324 -4.63 -7.48 -17.23
C ILE A 324 -4.04 -6.66 -18.39
N THR A 325 -3.20 -7.31 -19.22
CA THR A 325 -2.59 -6.66 -20.38
C THR A 325 -3.64 -6.29 -21.44
N GLU A 326 -4.77 -6.98 -21.51
CA GLU A 326 -5.82 -6.64 -22.48
C GLU A 326 -6.60 -5.38 -22.06
N PRO A 327 -7.11 -5.25 -20.81
CA PRO A 327 -7.69 -4.00 -20.31
C PRO A 327 -6.77 -2.79 -20.41
N VAL A 328 -5.47 -2.91 -20.09
CA VAL A 328 -4.57 -1.72 -20.17
C VAL A 328 -4.40 -1.25 -21.61
N LYS A 329 -4.31 -2.16 -22.59
CA LYS A 329 -4.26 -1.80 -24.01
C LYS A 329 -5.55 -1.08 -24.42
N ALA A 330 -6.69 -1.61 -24.00
CA ALA A 330 -8.01 -1.02 -24.27
C ALA A 330 -8.12 0.41 -23.76
N ILE A 331 -7.80 0.61 -22.48
CA ILE A 331 -7.85 1.90 -21.80
C ILE A 331 -6.88 2.88 -22.48
N ARG A 332 -5.64 2.47 -22.79
CA ARG A 332 -4.65 3.34 -23.46
C ARG A 332 -5.08 3.75 -24.87
N ALA A 333 -5.61 2.82 -25.65
CA ALA A 333 -6.12 3.12 -26.99
C ALA A 333 -7.28 4.12 -26.95
N GLU A 334 -8.22 3.94 -26.02
CA GLU A 334 -9.34 4.86 -25.80
C GLU A 334 -8.85 6.27 -25.45
N ILE A 335 -7.88 6.40 -24.54
CA ILE A 335 -7.31 7.69 -24.16
C ILE A 335 -6.68 8.40 -25.36
N LEU A 336 -5.86 7.69 -26.13
CA LEU A 336 -5.19 8.27 -27.30
C LEU A 336 -6.19 8.73 -28.35
N SER A 337 -7.18 7.89 -28.63
CA SER A 337 -8.26 8.18 -29.58
C SER A 337 -9.04 9.44 -29.21
N LYS A 338 -9.53 9.51 -27.96
CA LYS A 338 -10.27 10.69 -27.47
C LYS A 338 -9.42 11.96 -27.40
N ARG A 339 -8.10 11.82 -27.35
CA ARG A 339 -7.14 12.93 -27.44
C ARG A 339 -6.69 13.22 -28.87
N ASN A 340 -7.30 12.61 -29.88
CA ASN A 340 -6.95 12.73 -31.30
C ASN A 340 -5.47 12.41 -31.59
N ARG A 341 -4.94 11.40 -30.91
CA ARG A 341 -3.56 10.90 -31.10
C ARG A 341 -3.56 9.55 -31.81
N PRO A 342 -2.53 9.25 -32.61
CA PRO A 342 -2.39 7.95 -33.25
C PRO A 342 -2.24 6.84 -32.19
N VAL A 343 -2.92 5.72 -32.40
CA VAL A 343 -2.81 4.54 -31.55
C VAL A 343 -1.65 3.67 -32.05
N PRO A 344 -0.59 3.45 -31.24
CA PRO A 344 0.56 2.65 -31.66
C PRO A 344 0.25 1.14 -31.67
N ASP A 345 1.24 0.34 -32.07
CA ASP A 345 1.14 -1.12 -32.07
C ASP A 345 0.84 -1.70 -30.67
N PHE A 346 0.23 -2.88 -30.65
CA PHE A 346 -0.23 -3.56 -29.44
C PHE A 346 0.89 -3.84 -28.43
N ASN A 347 2.12 -4.08 -28.90
CA ASN A 347 3.24 -4.37 -28.02
C ASN A 347 3.57 -3.14 -27.15
N ILE A 348 3.55 -1.94 -27.76
CA ILE A 348 3.81 -0.67 -27.09
C ILE A 348 2.72 -0.37 -26.04
N LEU A 349 1.46 -0.63 -26.39
CA LEU A 349 0.33 -0.44 -25.46
C LEU A 349 0.39 -1.36 -24.23
N SER A 350 1.22 -2.40 -24.21
CA SER A 350 1.39 -3.34 -23.08
C SER A 350 2.57 -3.03 -22.16
N GLU A 351 3.35 -1.99 -22.48
CA GLU A 351 4.56 -1.64 -21.72
C GLU A 351 4.23 -1.14 -20.31
N GLY A 352 5.10 -1.46 -19.35
CA GLY A 352 4.97 -0.96 -17.97
C GLY A 352 5.16 0.56 -17.90
N GLY A 353 4.66 1.17 -16.83
CA GLY A 353 4.77 2.61 -16.59
C GLY A 353 3.74 3.45 -17.35
N THR A 354 4.13 4.66 -17.73
CA THR A 354 3.34 5.55 -18.58
C THR A 354 3.82 5.47 -20.02
N ILE A 355 2.91 5.56 -20.99
CA ILE A 355 3.29 5.80 -22.39
C ILE A 355 2.90 7.23 -22.79
N GLU A 356 3.53 7.74 -23.86
CA GLU A 356 3.27 9.08 -24.33
C GLU A 356 1.78 9.27 -24.71
N GLY A 357 1.19 10.40 -24.32
CA GLY A 357 -0.20 10.70 -24.62
C GLY A 357 -1.23 10.03 -23.71
N THR A 358 -0.84 9.06 -22.86
CA THR A 358 -1.77 8.40 -21.92
C THR A 358 -1.67 8.86 -20.48
N LYS A 359 -0.74 9.78 -20.16
CA LYS A 359 -0.63 10.34 -18.81
C LYS A 359 -1.99 10.91 -18.34
N PRO A 360 -2.38 10.68 -17.08
CA PRO A 360 -1.61 10.09 -15.98
C PRO A 360 -1.75 8.56 -15.81
N LEU A 361 -2.29 7.83 -16.79
CA LEU A 361 -2.45 6.37 -16.67
C LEU A 361 -1.08 5.67 -16.51
N TYR A 362 -0.92 4.97 -15.39
CA TYR A 362 0.25 4.18 -15.03
C TYR A 362 -0.09 2.68 -14.99
N PHE A 363 0.72 1.87 -15.66
CA PHE A 363 0.61 0.41 -15.59
C PHE A 363 1.75 -0.17 -14.75
N HIS A 364 1.42 -0.61 -13.55
CA HIS A 364 2.38 -1.25 -12.65
C HIS A 364 2.57 -2.72 -13.08
N LYS A 365 3.49 -2.94 -14.03
CA LYS A 365 3.83 -4.26 -14.56
C LYS A 365 4.85 -4.94 -13.65
N LEU A 366 4.37 -5.66 -12.63
CA LEU A 366 5.22 -6.40 -11.70
C LEU A 366 5.57 -7.80 -12.25
N GLU A 367 6.79 -8.02 -12.74
CA GLU A 367 7.21 -9.34 -13.28
C GLU A 367 7.05 -10.47 -12.25
N THR A 368 7.24 -10.16 -10.97
CA THR A 368 7.11 -11.10 -9.84
C THR A 368 6.01 -10.66 -8.88
N GLY A 369 4.80 -10.35 -9.38
CA GLY A 369 3.73 -9.88 -8.51
C GLY A 369 2.34 -9.82 -9.14
N TYR A 370 1.47 -9.04 -8.51
CA TYR A 370 0.12 -8.77 -9.01
C TYR A 370 0.10 -7.41 -9.70
N PRO A 371 0.05 -7.36 -11.04
CA PRO A 371 0.04 -6.09 -11.76
C PRO A 371 -1.22 -5.28 -11.47
N SER A 372 -1.17 -3.97 -11.72
CA SER A 372 -2.30 -3.06 -11.51
C SER A 372 -2.29 -1.89 -12.49
N ILE A 373 -3.48 -1.39 -12.84
CA ILE A 373 -3.65 -0.19 -13.66
C ILE A 373 -4.15 0.94 -12.77
N LEU A 374 -3.50 2.10 -12.84
CA LEU A 374 -3.73 3.22 -11.95
C LEU A 374 -3.92 4.50 -12.78
N TRP A 375 -5.03 5.20 -12.57
CA TRP A 375 -5.19 6.60 -12.98
C TRP A 375 -5.12 7.42 -11.70
N GLY A 376 -3.90 7.81 -11.32
CA GLY A 376 -3.61 8.24 -9.96
C GLY A 376 -3.68 7.11 -8.93
N SER A 377 -3.31 7.43 -7.70
CA SER A 377 -3.40 6.53 -6.56
C SER A 377 -3.87 7.26 -5.30
N LEU A 378 -4.04 6.52 -4.20
CA LEU A 378 -4.32 7.14 -2.91
C LEU A 378 -3.17 8.05 -2.44
N LYS A 379 -1.94 7.74 -2.86
CA LYS A 379 -0.72 8.48 -2.48
C LYS A 379 -0.37 9.61 -3.45
N HIS A 380 -0.76 9.44 -4.70
CA HIS A 380 -0.52 10.41 -5.77
C HIS A 380 -1.84 10.65 -6.52
N PRO A 381 -2.73 11.49 -5.99
CA PRO A 381 -3.94 11.86 -6.70
C PRO A 381 -3.55 12.59 -7.98
N GLU A 382 -4.15 12.17 -9.08
CA GLU A 382 -3.97 12.77 -10.40
C GLU A 382 -5.21 13.56 -10.82
N ALA A 383 -5.09 14.28 -11.92
CA ALA A 383 -6.22 14.96 -12.53
C ALA A 383 -7.37 13.98 -12.82
N PRO A 384 -8.64 14.39 -12.61
CA PRO A 384 -9.81 13.55 -12.85
C PRO A 384 -9.80 12.86 -14.22
N ALA A 385 -10.30 11.61 -14.27
CA ALA A 385 -10.30 10.80 -15.50
C ALA A 385 -11.40 11.21 -16.51
N THR A 386 -11.52 12.50 -16.81
CA THR A 386 -12.59 13.10 -17.62
C THR A 386 -12.67 12.57 -19.06
N VAL A 387 -11.59 11.97 -19.56
CA VAL A 387 -11.59 11.26 -20.84
C VAL A 387 -12.60 10.10 -20.89
N PHE A 388 -12.98 9.56 -19.72
CA PHE A 388 -13.99 8.51 -19.61
C PHE A 388 -15.36 9.04 -19.18
N GLY A 389 -15.54 10.35 -18.98
CA GLY A 389 -16.82 10.94 -18.56
C GLY A 389 -16.66 12.02 -17.49
N ASP A 390 -17.67 12.87 -17.33
CA ASP A 390 -17.64 13.99 -16.40
C ASP A 390 -18.06 13.56 -14.99
N THR A 391 -18.77 12.44 -14.85
CA THR A 391 -19.21 11.88 -13.56
C THR A 391 -18.52 10.54 -13.26
N SER A 392 -18.42 10.18 -11.97
CA SER A 392 -17.87 8.89 -11.56
C SER A 392 -18.70 7.70 -12.07
N ALA A 393 -20.00 7.90 -12.29
CA ALA A 393 -20.89 6.89 -12.87
C ALA A 393 -20.59 6.66 -14.36
N GLU A 394 -20.40 7.74 -15.14
CA GLU A 394 -19.99 7.64 -16.55
C GLU A 394 -18.61 7.00 -16.69
N ILE A 395 -17.65 7.43 -15.87
CA ILE A 395 -16.30 6.86 -15.85
C ILE A 395 -16.37 5.36 -15.51
N HIS A 396 -17.14 4.97 -14.50
CA HIS A 396 -17.34 3.56 -14.14
C HIS A 396 -17.96 2.78 -15.30
N SER A 397 -19.06 3.24 -15.88
CA SER A 397 -19.73 2.55 -16.99
C SER A 397 -18.80 2.36 -18.19
N ASN A 398 -18.13 3.43 -18.63
CA ASN A 398 -17.24 3.38 -19.80
C ASN A 398 -16.01 2.49 -19.55
N LEU A 399 -15.44 2.52 -18.33
CA LEU A 399 -14.33 1.62 -17.99
C LEU A 399 -14.77 0.15 -17.96
N ILE A 400 -15.95 -0.14 -17.41
CA ILE A 400 -16.47 -1.52 -17.37
C ILE A 400 -16.78 -2.03 -18.77
N GLU A 401 -17.30 -1.18 -19.65
CA GLU A 401 -17.48 -1.52 -21.06
C GLU A 401 -16.13 -1.87 -21.74
N LEU A 402 -15.09 -1.06 -21.55
CA LEU A 402 -13.75 -1.35 -22.08
C LEU A 402 -13.18 -2.67 -21.53
N VAL A 403 -13.35 -2.93 -20.23
CA VAL A 403 -12.91 -4.18 -19.58
C VAL A 403 -13.68 -5.38 -20.13
N LYS A 404 -15.00 -5.25 -20.31
CA LYS A 404 -15.88 -6.26 -20.91
C LYS A 404 -15.43 -6.59 -22.33
N LEU A 405 -15.32 -5.56 -23.17
CA LEU A 405 -14.86 -5.67 -24.56
C LEU A 405 -13.42 -6.14 -24.68
N ALA A 406 -12.59 -5.99 -23.65
CA ALA A 406 -11.25 -6.55 -23.60
C ALA A 406 -11.23 -8.04 -23.27
N LEU A 407 -12.02 -8.46 -22.27
CA LEU A 407 -11.88 -9.79 -21.68
C LEU A 407 -12.84 -10.83 -22.23
N ASP A 408 -14.04 -10.46 -22.65
CA ASP A 408 -15.04 -11.42 -23.13
C ASP A 408 -14.86 -11.67 -24.64
N GLU A 409 -14.47 -12.89 -25.02
CA GLU A 409 -14.25 -13.27 -26.42
C GLU A 409 -15.52 -13.16 -27.30
N ASN A 410 -16.70 -13.18 -26.67
CA ASN A 410 -17.99 -13.15 -27.36
C ASN A 410 -18.59 -11.76 -27.49
N GLU A 411 -18.05 -10.76 -26.80
CA GLU A 411 -18.58 -9.39 -26.76
C GLU A 411 -17.87 -8.50 -27.80
N TRP A 412 -18.67 -7.68 -28.50
CA TRP A 412 -18.24 -6.84 -29.61
C TRP A 412 -18.80 -5.43 -29.47
N ALA A 413 -18.08 -4.45 -30.00
CA ALA A 413 -18.59 -3.08 -30.08
C ALA A 413 -19.85 -3.04 -30.96
N ASP A 414 -20.79 -2.18 -30.60
CA ASP A 414 -22.02 -2.00 -31.36
C ASP A 414 -21.73 -1.62 -32.82
N GLY A 415 -22.51 -2.19 -33.74
CA GLY A 415 -22.37 -1.93 -35.18
C GLY A 415 -21.26 -2.73 -35.88
N CYS A 416 -20.59 -3.67 -35.21
CA CYS A 416 -19.60 -4.56 -35.83
C CYS A 416 -20.23 -5.76 -36.57
N PRO A 417 -20.17 -5.84 -37.92
CA PRO A 417 -20.56 -7.04 -38.62
C PRO A 417 -19.51 -8.15 -38.43
N LEU A 418 -19.96 -9.32 -37.95
CA LEU A 418 -19.14 -10.51 -37.67
C LEU A 418 -18.25 -10.96 -38.85
N THR A 419 -18.65 -10.61 -40.07
CA THR A 419 -17.99 -11.01 -41.31
C THR A 419 -16.88 -10.03 -41.75
N SER A 420 -16.98 -8.75 -41.38
CA SER A 420 -16.08 -7.68 -41.82
C SER A 420 -15.71 -6.75 -40.68
N CYS A 421 -14.59 -7.02 -40.01
CA CYS A 421 -14.01 -6.11 -39.01
C CYS A 421 -13.37 -4.87 -39.64
N LYS A 422 -13.52 -4.66 -40.95
CA LYS A 422 -12.89 -3.59 -41.73
C LYS A 422 -13.50 -2.22 -41.42
N ASP A 423 -14.75 -2.19 -40.96
CA ASP A 423 -15.53 -0.97 -40.68
C ASP A 423 -16.05 -0.93 -39.24
N CYS A 424 -15.53 -1.81 -38.39
CA CYS A 424 -15.83 -1.83 -36.97
C CYS A 424 -15.23 -0.59 -36.29
N PRO A 425 -15.94 0.07 -35.36
CA PRO A 425 -15.36 1.09 -34.47
C PRO A 425 -14.43 0.45 -33.41
N ILE A 426 -13.89 -0.73 -33.70
CA ILE A 426 -12.99 -1.45 -32.80
C ILE A 426 -11.57 -0.96 -33.02
N TYR A 427 -10.85 -0.75 -31.93
CA TYR A 427 -9.45 -0.39 -31.99
C TYR A 427 -8.60 -1.58 -32.48
N PRO A 428 -7.40 -1.33 -33.04
CA PRO A 428 -6.50 -2.39 -33.51
C PRO A 428 -6.23 -3.52 -32.52
N TRP A 429 -6.29 -3.27 -31.20
CA TRP A 429 -6.10 -4.30 -30.18
C TRP A 429 -7.24 -5.34 -30.10
N GLN A 430 -8.45 -5.01 -30.59
CA GLN A 430 -9.59 -5.94 -30.72
C GLN A 430 -9.51 -6.80 -31.99
N LEU A 431 -8.59 -6.51 -32.93
CA LEU A 431 -8.42 -7.28 -34.17
C LEU A 431 -7.98 -8.72 -33.93
N LYS A 432 -7.32 -9.01 -32.80
CA LYS A 432 -7.00 -10.38 -32.40
C LYS A 432 -8.27 -11.22 -32.21
N LYS A 433 -9.32 -10.67 -31.58
CA LYS A 433 -10.62 -11.35 -31.46
C LYS A 433 -11.24 -11.63 -32.82
N CYS A 434 -11.13 -10.67 -33.74
CA CYS A 434 -11.58 -10.86 -35.12
C CYS A 434 -10.82 -11.98 -35.85
N TYR A 435 -9.50 -12.00 -35.71
CA TYR A 435 -8.65 -13.01 -36.33
C TYR A 435 -8.88 -14.42 -35.76
N GLU A 436 -8.99 -14.56 -34.44
CA GLU A 436 -9.23 -15.85 -33.78
C GLU A 436 -10.60 -16.43 -34.13
N ARG A 437 -11.64 -15.59 -34.25
CA ARG A 437 -12.98 -16.05 -34.63
C ARG A 437 -13.10 -16.44 -36.10
N ARG A 438 -12.33 -15.82 -37.00
CA ARG A 438 -12.26 -16.24 -38.42
C ARG A 438 -11.59 -17.60 -38.63
N LYS A 439 -10.86 -18.10 -37.62
CA LYS A 439 -10.20 -19.42 -37.65
C LYS A 439 -11.03 -20.55 -37.03
N LYS A 440 -12.05 -20.22 -36.23
CA LYS A 440 -13.05 -21.15 -35.73
C LYS A 440 -14.16 -21.26 -36.77
#